data_AF-A0A919AA49-F1
#
_entry.id   AF-A0A919AA49-F1
#
_cell.length_a   1.000
_cell.length_b   1.000
_cell.length_c   1.000
_cell.angle_alpha   90.00
_cell.angle_beta   90.00
_cell.angle_gamma   90.00
#
_symmetry.space_group_name_H-M   'P 1'
#
loop_
_entity.id
_entity.type
_entity.pdbx_description
1 polymer ?
#
loop_
_entity_poly.entity_id
_entity_poly.type
_entity_poly.pdbx_seq_one_letter_code
_entity_poly.pdbx_strand_id
1 'polypeptide(L)'
;MRRPVALRLSAATAVAALAAALGAVASTPEASAATGGATGYATQNGGTTGGAGGRTVRATTGTAIHQALCGRASSSTPITIEVEGTVNHGNTSKVSGSSCSTAAGVIELKQISNVTIVGVGGGAVFDQVGIHIRESSNIIIQNVTVRNVKKSGSPTSNGGDAIGMESDVRNVWVDHATLEASGGESEGYDGLFDMKDNTQYVTLSYSILRNSGRGGLIGSSESDRSNGYVTFHHNLYENIDSRTPLLRGGIAHIYNNHYAGLNESGINSRAGARAKVDHNYFEDSKDVLGTFYTDQAGYWQVSGNIFDNVTWSSPGGDTNPAGPDPQSNTTVSIPYAYTLDQASCVPDVVSRTAGANKGLRVSDGNCTPQSPSPTPTDPGTPTPTDPGTPGPGEPTGTNLSLSAGADGSSKASGTSYGNVRDGDPSTYWSPAGATGSVSVKWDSATAVSTARIRETTGAAGRIGTWKLLNADTGAVLASGSGAGTATFPKTSLKKITFEITGSTGTPQVAEFETYAG
;
A
#
# COMPACT_ATOMS: atom_id res chain seq x y z
N MET A 1 -35.50 40.16 85.57
CA MET A 1 -36.15 39.11 86.41
C MET A 1 -36.44 37.90 85.52
N ARG A 2 -36.19 36.69 86.07
CA ARG A 2 -36.50 35.31 85.59
C ARG A 2 -35.52 34.62 84.62
N ARG A 3 -34.83 33.61 85.17
CA ARG A 3 -34.21 32.38 84.58
C ARG A 3 -35.27 31.23 84.56
N PRO A 4 -35.04 29.95 84.14
CA PRO A 4 -34.22 29.31 83.06
C PRO A 4 -34.96 28.11 82.31
N VAL A 5 -34.19 27.27 81.55
CA VAL A 5 -34.40 25.85 81.05
C VAL A 5 -35.42 25.64 79.89
N ALA A 6 -35.31 24.74 78.87
CA ALA A 6 -34.64 23.44 78.68
C ALA A 6 -34.54 22.93 77.20
N LEU A 7 -33.53 22.07 76.93
CA LEU A 7 -33.44 20.81 76.09
C LEU A 7 -34.08 20.71 74.68
N ARG A 8 -33.64 19.90 73.69
CA ARG A 8 -32.42 19.18 73.22
C ARG A 8 -32.84 18.37 71.94
N LEU A 9 -31.85 17.94 71.14
CA LEU A 9 -31.84 16.92 70.04
C LEU A 9 -32.49 17.34 68.69
N SER A 10 -32.01 16.98 67.50
CA SER A 10 -30.80 16.30 66.98
C SER A 10 -30.90 16.24 65.45
N ALA A 11 -29.77 15.90 64.82
CA ALA A 11 -29.62 15.20 63.55
C ALA A 11 -29.28 16.03 62.30
N ALA A 12 -28.08 15.68 61.82
CA ALA A 12 -27.38 16.15 60.65
C ALA A 12 -27.96 15.61 59.35
N THR A 13 -27.73 16.32 58.24
CA THR A 13 -27.17 15.75 57.00
C THR A 13 -26.80 16.89 56.04
N ALA A 14 -25.50 17.09 55.83
CA ALA A 14 -24.98 17.93 54.77
C ALA A 14 -24.67 17.03 53.56
N VAL A 15 -25.35 17.26 52.44
CA VAL A 15 -25.02 16.62 51.16
C VAL A 15 -24.14 17.61 50.39
N ALA A 16 -22.85 17.29 50.30
CA ALA A 16 -21.91 17.95 49.40
C ALA A 16 -22.06 17.31 48.01
N ALA A 17 -22.53 18.08 47.03
CA ALA A 17 -22.53 17.69 45.63
C ALA A 17 -21.13 17.90 45.04
N LEU A 18 -20.43 16.80 44.74
CA LEU A 18 -19.18 16.80 43.97
C LEU A 18 -19.55 16.67 42.49
N ALA A 19 -19.36 17.74 41.72
CA ALA A 19 -19.50 17.72 40.27
C ALA A 19 -18.29 17.00 39.66
N ALA A 20 -18.49 15.76 39.20
CA ALA A 20 -17.53 15.05 38.37
C ALA A 20 -17.72 15.50 36.91
N ALA A 21 -16.80 16.32 36.41
CA ALA A 21 -16.68 16.61 34.99
C ALA A 21 -16.14 15.36 34.27
N LEU A 22 -17.04 14.58 33.67
CA LEU A 22 -16.69 13.51 32.75
C LEU A 22 -16.20 14.16 31.44
N GLY A 23 -14.88 14.24 31.27
CA GLY A 23 -14.26 14.50 29.98
C GLY A 23 -14.51 13.30 29.07
N ALA A 24 -15.40 13.46 28.10
CA ALA A 24 -15.53 12.51 27.00
C ALA A 24 -14.26 12.61 26.14
N VAL A 25 -13.30 11.72 26.37
CA VAL A 25 -12.20 11.49 25.43
C VAL A 25 -12.82 10.73 24.27
N ALA A 26 -13.13 11.43 23.18
CA ALA A 26 -13.49 10.80 21.93
C ALA A 26 -12.27 10.01 21.45
N SER A 27 -12.32 8.68 21.54
CA SER A 27 -11.34 7.80 20.90
C SER A 27 -11.51 7.94 19.39
N THR A 28 -10.68 8.79 18.78
CA THR A 28 -10.48 8.79 17.33
C THR A 28 -9.90 7.43 16.95
N PRO A 29 -10.42 6.74 15.93
CA PRO A 29 -9.80 5.52 15.46
C PRO A 29 -8.40 5.87 14.94
N GLU A 30 -7.35 5.36 15.59
CA GLU A 30 -6.04 5.29 14.98
C GLU A 30 -6.15 4.31 13.81
N ALA A 31 -6.35 4.85 12.61
CA ALA A 31 -6.20 4.10 11.39
C ALA A 31 -4.70 3.78 11.22
N SER A 32 -4.27 2.63 11.74
CA SER A 32 -3.07 1.98 11.23
C SER A 32 -3.32 1.72 9.75
N ALA A 33 -2.56 2.40 8.88
CA ALA A 33 -2.77 2.30 7.44
C ALA A 33 -2.37 0.90 6.95
N ALA A 34 -3.34 -0.01 6.93
CA ALA A 34 -3.24 -1.23 6.16
C ALA A 34 -3.22 -0.83 4.68
N THR A 35 -2.04 -0.78 4.08
CA THR A 35 -1.89 -0.66 2.63
C THR A 35 -2.39 -1.97 2.02
N GLY A 36 -3.44 -1.94 1.19
CA GLY A 36 -3.81 -3.09 0.36
C GLY A 36 -2.63 -3.57 -0.51
N GLY A 37 -2.79 -4.70 -1.21
CA GLY A 37 -1.79 -5.10 -2.20
C GLY A 37 -1.84 -4.22 -3.45
N ALA A 38 -0.69 -3.96 -4.08
CA ALA A 38 -0.65 -3.25 -5.36
C ALA A 38 -1.48 -3.97 -6.43
N THR A 39 -1.99 -3.20 -7.39
CA THR A 39 -2.82 -3.69 -8.50
C THR A 39 -2.22 -3.30 -9.86
N GLY A 40 -2.80 -3.81 -10.94
CA GLY A 40 -2.40 -3.41 -12.30
C GLY A 40 -0.95 -3.77 -12.64
N TYR A 41 -0.34 -2.96 -13.50
CA TYR A 41 1.04 -3.17 -13.95
C TYR A 41 2.08 -3.06 -12.82
N ALA A 42 1.79 -2.35 -11.73
CA ALA A 42 2.66 -2.31 -10.54
C ALA A 42 2.85 -3.70 -9.88
N THR A 43 1.96 -4.68 -10.14
CA THR A 43 2.12 -6.08 -9.70
C THR A 43 3.13 -6.88 -10.53
N GLN A 44 3.46 -6.39 -11.73
CA GLN A 44 4.35 -7.07 -12.66
C GLN A 44 5.80 -6.75 -12.33
N ASN A 45 6.76 -7.31 -13.07
CA ASN A 45 8.19 -7.04 -12.88
C ASN A 45 8.69 -7.27 -11.43
N GLY A 46 8.21 -8.32 -10.77
CA GLY A 46 8.55 -8.63 -9.38
C GLY A 46 7.64 -7.97 -8.33
N GLY A 47 6.71 -7.11 -8.74
CA GLY A 47 5.69 -6.52 -7.88
C GLY A 47 6.12 -5.23 -7.17
N THR A 48 5.19 -4.66 -6.42
CA THR A 48 5.38 -3.43 -5.63
C THR A 48 4.93 -3.68 -4.21
N THR A 49 5.85 -3.61 -3.26
CA THR A 49 5.66 -3.82 -1.81
C THR A 49 6.06 -2.59 -0.98
N GLY A 50 6.69 -1.59 -1.61
CA GLY A 50 7.14 -0.36 -0.96
C GLY A 50 8.05 -0.64 0.23
N GLY A 51 7.70 -0.06 1.37
CA GLY A 51 8.40 -0.16 2.65
C GLY A 51 8.15 -1.42 3.47
N ALA A 52 7.37 -2.39 2.97
CA ALA A 52 7.01 -3.59 3.72
C ALA A 52 8.24 -4.35 4.23
N GLY A 53 8.16 -4.86 5.47
CA GLY A 53 9.30 -5.49 6.16
C GLY A 53 10.34 -4.50 6.71
N GLY A 54 10.14 -3.20 6.49
CA GLY A 54 10.99 -2.13 6.97
C GLY A 54 10.56 -1.54 8.31
N ARG A 55 11.27 -0.49 8.72
CA ARG A 55 10.85 0.35 9.85
C ARG A 55 9.68 1.24 9.43
N THR A 56 8.73 1.43 10.34
CA THR A 56 7.70 2.46 10.23
C THR A 56 8.10 3.67 11.06
N VAL A 57 8.02 4.87 10.49
CA VAL A 57 8.32 6.14 11.16
C VAL A 57 7.25 7.17 10.86
N ARG A 58 7.07 8.14 11.76
CA ARG A 58 6.14 9.27 11.56
C ARG A 58 6.88 10.52 11.11
N ALA A 59 6.26 11.29 10.21
CA ALA A 59 6.76 12.57 9.74
C ALA A 59 5.64 13.60 9.64
N THR A 60 5.91 14.84 10.07
CA THR A 60 4.97 15.98 9.99
C THR A 60 5.50 17.13 9.14
N THR A 61 6.69 16.98 8.55
CA THR A 61 7.33 17.97 7.69
C THR A 61 8.09 17.28 6.55
N GLY A 62 8.36 17.98 5.45
CA GLY A 62 9.17 17.42 4.36
C GLY A 62 10.61 17.16 4.78
N THR A 63 11.15 17.98 5.68
CA THR A 63 12.48 17.73 6.28
C THR A 63 12.50 16.42 7.07
N ALA A 64 11.44 16.10 7.83
CA ALA A 64 11.34 14.84 8.55
C ALA A 64 11.23 13.63 7.61
N ILE A 65 10.52 13.77 6.48
CA ILE A 65 10.50 12.74 5.42
C ILE A 65 11.92 12.53 4.89
N HIS A 66 12.66 13.59 4.54
CA HIS A 66 14.04 13.46 4.09
C HIS A 66 14.96 12.84 5.17
N GLN A 67 14.81 13.22 6.43
CA GLN A 67 15.54 12.61 7.55
C GLN A 67 15.27 11.10 7.65
N ALA A 68 14.01 10.69 7.51
CA ALA A 68 13.63 9.28 7.51
C ALA A 68 14.29 8.52 6.37
N LEU A 69 14.28 9.06 5.14
CA LEU A 69 14.92 8.46 3.97
C LEU A 69 16.44 8.33 4.16
N CYS A 70 17.10 9.37 4.67
CA CYS A 70 18.55 9.43 4.90
C CYS A 70 19.01 8.64 6.15
N GLY A 71 18.11 8.34 7.08
CA GLY A 71 18.38 7.59 8.32
C GLY A 71 18.40 6.07 8.14
N ARG A 72 18.31 5.59 6.90
CA ARG A 72 18.32 4.17 6.54
C ARG A 72 19.73 3.65 6.37
N ALA A 73 19.91 2.34 6.59
CA ALA A 73 21.22 1.70 6.49
C ALA A 73 21.77 1.74 5.04
N SER A 74 20.89 1.64 4.05
CA SER A 74 21.19 1.80 2.63
C SER A 74 20.02 2.43 1.89
N SER A 75 20.23 2.89 0.65
CA SER A 75 19.16 3.42 -0.21
C SER A 75 18.07 2.40 -0.56
N SER A 76 18.36 1.11 -0.36
CA SER A 76 17.45 -0.02 -0.59
C SER A 76 16.84 -0.60 0.69
N THR A 77 17.15 -0.07 1.88
CA THR A 77 16.55 -0.57 3.12
C THR A 77 15.07 -0.18 3.17
N PRO A 78 14.12 -1.12 3.34
CA PRO A 78 12.70 -0.79 3.34
C PRO A 78 12.29 0.20 4.44
N ILE A 79 11.38 1.13 4.14
CA ILE A 79 10.81 2.07 5.10
C ILE A 79 9.36 2.44 4.77
N THR A 80 8.52 2.50 5.79
CA THR A 80 7.20 3.11 5.73
C THR A 80 7.23 4.44 6.48
N ILE A 81 6.85 5.52 5.80
CA ILE A 81 6.79 6.87 6.35
C ILE A 81 5.31 7.26 6.44
N GLU A 82 4.79 7.21 7.67
CA GLU A 82 3.47 7.69 8.02
C GLU A 82 3.50 9.22 8.13
N VAL A 83 2.80 9.89 7.23
CA VAL A 83 2.76 11.35 7.17
C VAL A 83 1.46 11.85 7.77
N GLU A 84 1.56 12.85 8.65
CA GLU A 84 0.41 13.49 9.27
C GLU A 84 0.57 15.01 9.25
N GLY A 85 -0.50 15.70 8.86
CA GLY A 85 -0.52 17.16 8.77
C GLY A 85 0.00 17.70 7.43
N THR A 86 0.46 18.95 7.44
CA THR A 86 0.81 19.68 6.21
C THR A 86 2.32 19.77 6.00
N VAL A 87 2.77 19.15 4.92
CA VAL A 87 4.09 19.32 4.31
C VAL A 87 4.00 20.42 3.26
N ASN A 88 4.93 21.38 3.27
CA ASN A 88 4.94 22.48 2.31
C ASN A 88 6.37 22.92 2.00
N HIS A 89 6.54 23.85 1.06
CA HIS A 89 7.86 24.32 0.65
C HIS A 89 8.71 24.84 1.84
N GLY A 90 8.07 25.50 2.82
CA GLY A 90 8.74 26.15 3.95
C GLY A 90 9.24 25.19 5.02
N ASN A 91 8.68 23.98 5.10
CA ASN A 91 9.11 22.93 6.03
C ASN A 91 9.86 21.77 5.35
N THR A 92 10.28 21.95 4.10
CA THR A 92 10.97 20.94 3.30
C THR A 92 12.40 21.37 2.97
N SER A 93 13.33 21.03 3.86
CA SER A 93 14.76 21.28 3.66
C SER A 93 15.49 20.05 3.12
N LYS A 94 16.58 20.28 2.40
CA LYS A 94 17.49 19.21 1.97
C LYS A 94 18.12 18.51 3.18
N VAL A 95 18.18 17.19 3.13
CA VAL A 95 18.96 16.36 4.06
C VAL A 95 19.93 15.49 3.25
N SER A 96 21.16 15.36 3.73
CA SER A 96 22.19 14.57 3.07
C SER A 96 22.51 13.33 3.89
N GLY A 97 22.70 12.19 3.23
CA GLY A 97 23.09 10.92 3.83
C GLY A 97 23.48 9.92 2.75
N SER A 98 24.11 8.80 3.13
CA SER A 98 24.55 7.76 2.18
C SER A 98 23.39 6.96 1.56
N SER A 99 22.19 7.06 2.12
CA SER A 99 21.00 6.30 1.74
C SER A 99 19.91 7.13 1.05
N CYS A 100 20.21 8.38 0.67
CA CYS A 100 19.26 9.30 0.07
C CYS A 100 19.93 10.31 -0.86
N SER A 101 19.16 10.84 -1.80
CA SER A 101 19.53 12.01 -2.61
C SER A 101 18.33 12.95 -2.60
N THR A 102 18.37 14.01 -1.78
CA THR A 102 17.22 14.91 -1.57
C THR A 102 17.52 16.36 -1.98
N ALA A 103 16.45 17.15 -2.15
CA ALA A 103 16.49 18.57 -2.46
C ALA A 103 15.56 19.36 -1.53
N ALA A 104 15.79 20.67 -1.40
CA ALA A 104 14.88 21.54 -0.66
C ALA A 104 13.67 21.91 -1.53
N GLY A 105 12.51 22.14 -0.92
CA GLY A 105 11.30 22.59 -1.62
C GLY A 105 10.62 21.54 -2.51
N VAL A 106 11.00 20.26 -2.41
CA VAL A 106 10.40 19.12 -3.12
C VAL A 106 10.58 17.86 -2.28
N ILE A 107 9.64 16.92 -2.34
CA ILE A 107 9.83 15.58 -1.75
C ILE A 107 10.50 14.70 -2.78
N GLU A 108 11.81 14.49 -2.62
CA GLU A 108 12.63 13.81 -3.61
C GLU A 108 12.86 12.34 -3.21
N LEU A 109 12.38 11.43 -4.07
CA LEU A 109 12.65 9.99 -4.05
C LEU A 109 13.59 9.67 -5.20
N LYS A 110 14.88 9.95 -5.01
CA LYS A 110 15.91 9.79 -6.02
C LYS A 110 16.94 8.71 -5.67
N GLN A 111 17.25 7.85 -6.63
CA GLN A 111 18.23 6.77 -6.50
C GLN A 111 17.93 5.87 -5.28
N ILE A 112 16.65 5.56 -5.11
CA ILE A 112 16.11 4.95 -3.89
C ILE A 112 15.21 3.76 -4.22
N SER A 113 15.07 2.84 -3.28
CA SER A 113 14.03 1.82 -3.38
C SER A 113 13.41 1.46 -2.04
N ASN A 114 12.28 0.74 -2.13
CA ASN A 114 11.55 0.15 -1.01
C ASN A 114 11.02 1.21 -0.04
N VAL A 115 10.20 2.12 -0.55
CA VAL A 115 9.64 3.24 0.23
C VAL A 115 8.13 3.24 0.12
N THR A 116 7.45 3.33 1.26
CA THR A 116 6.04 3.70 1.34
C THR A 116 5.93 5.09 1.98
N ILE A 117 5.24 6.02 1.33
CA ILE A 117 4.74 7.26 1.94
C ILE A 117 3.23 7.11 2.06
N VAL A 118 2.71 7.16 3.28
CA VAL A 118 1.28 6.96 3.53
C VAL A 118 0.72 8.02 4.46
N GLY A 119 -0.40 8.65 4.10
CA GLY A 119 -1.09 9.57 4.99
C GLY A 119 -1.82 8.84 6.11
N VAL A 120 -1.74 9.35 7.34
CA VAL A 120 -2.41 8.80 8.53
C VAL A 120 -3.11 9.89 9.35
N GLY A 121 -3.91 9.50 10.34
CA GLY A 121 -4.55 10.43 11.27
C GLY A 121 -5.46 11.43 10.56
N GLY A 122 -5.21 12.73 10.77
CA GLY A 122 -5.92 13.82 10.09
C GLY A 122 -5.66 13.95 8.58
N GLY A 123 -4.82 13.09 8.01
CA GLY A 123 -4.42 13.07 6.60
C GLY A 123 -3.07 13.75 6.34
N ALA A 124 -2.41 13.36 5.26
CA ALA A 124 -1.19 14.00 4.76
C ALA A 124 -1.52 14.98 3.63
N VAL A 125 -1.16 16.26 3.80
CA VAL A 125 -1.32 17.28 2.77
C VAL A 125 0.05 17.81 2.37
N PHE A 126 0.41 17.65 1.10
CA PHE A 126 1.55 18.27 0.44
C PHE A 126 1.05 19.54 -0.27
N ASP A 127 1.20 20.68 0.39
CA ASP A 127 0.70 21.97 -0.09
C ASP A 127 1.81 22.76 -0.77
N GLN A 128 1.65 22.99 -2.08
CA GLN A 128 2.61 23.69 -2.93
C GLN A 128 4.00 23.04 -2.97
N VAL A 129 4.08 21.74 -2.71
CA VAL A 129 5.29 20.92 -2.78
C VAL A 129 4.96 19.61 -3.49
N GLY A 130 5.67 19.31 -4.57
CA GLY A 130 5.47 18.08 -5.34
C GLY A 130 6.28 16.90 -4.81
N ILE A 131 5.92 15.70 -5.28
CA ILE A 131 6.66 14.47 -5.03
C ILE A 131 7.34 14.05 -6.33
N HIS A 132 8.67 13.97 -6.30
CA HIS A 132 9.49 13.64 -7.45
C HIS A 132 10.12 12.25 -7.27
N ILE A 133 9.89 11.34 -8.22
CA ILE A 133 10.45 10.00 -8.22
C ILE A 133 11.42 9.88 -9.38
N ARG A 134 12.68 9.54 -9.08
CA ARG A 134 13.74 9.52 -10.09
C ARG A 134 14.75 8.41 -9.87
N GLU A 135 15.10 7.66 -10.91
CA GLU A 135 16.08 6.55 -10.83
C GLU A 135 15.76 5.57 -9.69
N SER A 136 14.47 5.27 -9.49
CA SER A 136 13.98 4.65 -8.26
C SER A 136 12.99 3.53 -8.53
N SER A 137 12.85 2.62 -7.56
CA SER A 137 11.92 1.49 -7.71
C SER A 137 11.26 1.00 -6.44
N ASN A 138 10.15 0.28 -6.60
CA ASN A 138 9.36 -0.27 -5.49
C ASN A 138 8.91 0.83 -4.52
N ILE A 139 8.06 1.73 -5.02
CA ILE A 139 7.56 2.91 -4.30
C ILE A 139 6.04 2.83 -4.17
N ILE A 140 5.53 3.06 -2.96
CA ILE A 140 4.09 3.23 -2.70
C ILE A 140 3.85 4.66 -2.20
N ILE A 141 2.88 5.35 -2.79
CA ILE A 141 2.36 6.63 -2.29
C ILE A 141 0.86 6.45 -2.08
N GLN A 142 0.40 6.54 -0.83
CA GLN A 142 -0.99 6.20 -0.52
C GLN A 142 -1.65 7.18 0.47
N ASN A 143 -2.95 7.44 0.30
CA ASN A 143 -3.72 8.29 1.21
C ASN A 143 -3.19 9.73 1.37
N VAL A 144 -2.66 10.32 0.30
CA VAL A 144 -2.05 11.67 0.34
C VAL A 144 -2.87 12.67 -0.47
N THR A 145 -2.92 13.92 -0.03
CA THR A 145 -3.34 15.04 -0.87
C THR A 145 -2.11 15.81 -1.33
N VAL A 146 -1.92 16.00 -2.64
CA VAL A 146 -0.88 16.87 -3.20
C VAL A 146 -1.58 17.98 -3.97
N ARG A 147 -1.37 19.24 -3.59
CA ARG A 147 -2.10 20.34 -4.19
C ARG A 147 -1.24 21.55 -4.54
N ASN A 148 -1.66 22.25 -5.58
CA ASN A 148 -1.18 23.57 -5.95
C ASN A 148 0.35 23.65 -6.17
N VAL A 149 0.91 22.60 -6.77
CA VAL A 149 2.34 22.55 -7.13
C VAL A 149 2.57 23.41 -8.37
N LYS A 150 3.44 24.42 -8.27
CA LYS A 150 3.65 25.39 -9.36
C LYS A 150 4.95 25.17 -10.08
N LYS A 151 4.88 25.31 -11.41
CA LYS A 151 6.02 25.42 -12.33
C LYS A 151 6.58 26.82 -12.37
N SER A 152 5.69 27.82 -12.34
CA SER A 152 6.03 29.24 -12.40
C SER A 152 5.20 30.06 -11.40
N GLY A 153 5.68 31.25 -11.06
CA GLY A 153 5.21 31.98 -9.87
C GLY A 153 5.96 31.52 -8.62
N SER A 154 5.39 31.77 -7.43
CA SER A 154 6.02 31.39 -6.16
C SER A 154 5.00 30.81 -5.18
N PRO A 155 5.37 29.79 -4.38
CA PRO A 155 6.61 29.00 -4.48
C PRO A 155 6.56 28.05 -5.69
N THR A 156 7.72 27.68 -6.27
CA THR A 156 7.80 26.61 -7.29
C THR A 156 8.26 25.30 -6.66
N SER A 157 7.81 24.18 -7.23
CA SER A 157 8.23 22.84 -6.81
C SER A 157 8.01 21.85 -7.94
N ASN A 158 8.87 20.82 -8.03
CA ASN A 158 8.72 19.67 -8.94
C ASN A 158 8.35 20.01 -10.40
N GLY A 159 8.84 21.12 -10.94
CA GLY A 159 8.49 21.55 -12.30
C GLY A 159 6.99 21.83 -12.53
N GLY A 160 6.18 21.91 -11.47
CA GLY A 160 4.72 22.02 -11.53
C GLY A 160 3.96 20.71 -11.41
N ASP A 161 4.64 19.58 -11.44
CA ASP A 161 4.00 18.27 -11.37
C ASP A 161 3.59 17.95 -9.92
N ALA A 162 2.33 17.54 -9.67
CA ALA A 162 1.94 17.11 -8.33
C ALA A 162 2.73 15.85 -7.91
N ILE A 163 2.71 14.82 -8.77
CA ILE A 163 3.64 13.68 -8.71
C ILE A 163 4.31 13.53 -10.08
N GLY A 164 5.63 13.70 -10.11
CA GLY A 164 6.43 13.57 -11.32
C GLY A 164 7.35 12.36 -11.22
N MET A 165 7.48 11.61 -12.32
CA MET A 165 8.38 10.47 -12.44
C MET A 165 9.27 10.63 -13.67
N GLU A 166 10.58 10.53 -13.50
CA GLU A 166 11.52 10.62 -14.62
C GLU A 166 12.77 9.79 -14.42
N SER A 167 13.41 9.37 -15.51
CA SER A 167 14.68 8.63 -15.55
C SER A 167 14.62 7.28 -14.82
N ASP A 168 14.35 6.21 -15.56
CA ASP A 168 14.52 4.82 -15.08
C ASP A 168 13.73 4.47 -13.80
N VAL A 169 12.46 4.89 -13.73
CA VAL A 169 11.56 4.55 -12.62
C VAL A 169 10.85 3.21 -12.87
N ARG A 170 10.77 2.34 -11.86
CA ARG A 170 10.12 1.02 -11.96
C ARG A 170 9.20 0.73 -10.77
N ASN A 171 8.06 0.06 -10.99
CA ASN A 171 7.25 -0.49 -9.90
C ASN A 171 6.80 0.57 -8.89
N VAL A 172 5.88 1.42 -9.34
CA VAL A 172 5.30 2.48 -8.51
C VAL A 172 3.79 2.28 -8.41
N TRP A 173 3.27 2.33 -7.19
CA TRP A 173 1.84 2.31 -6.94
C TRP A 173 1.42 3.57 -6.20
N VAL A 174 0.63 4.40 -6.87
CA VAL A 174 -0.02 5.56 -6.28
C VAL A 174 -1.50 5.26 -6.11
N ASP A 175 -1.98 5.33 -4.89
CA ASP A 175 -3.30 4.83 -4.54
C ASP A 175 -4.02 5.76 -3.55
N HIS A 176 -5.32 5.97 -3.72
CA HIS A 176 -6.07 6.85 -2.80
C HIS A 176 -5.44 8.23 -2.62
N ALA A 177 -4.91 8.81 -3.71
CA ALA A 177 -4.34 10.14 -3.70
C ALA A 177 -5.38 11.18 -4.14
N THR A 178 -5.28 12.41 -3.65
CA THR A 178 -5.99 13.57 -4.20
C THR A 178 -4.97 14.54 -4.77
N LEU A 179 -4.93 14.67 -6.09
CA LEU A 179 -4.05 15.55 -6.83
C LEU A 179 -4.85 16.73 -7.38
N GLU A 180 -4.47 17.94 -7.00
CA GLU A 180 -5.28 19.13 -7.29
C GLU A 180 -4.41 20.32 -7.72
N ALA A 181 -4.85 21.03 -8.74
CA ALA A 181 -4.32 22.34 -9.10
C ALA A 181 -5.42 23.41 -8.94
N SER A 182 -5.08 24.67 -9.28
CA SER A 182 -6.05 25.77 -9.34
C SER A 182 -5.97 26.48 -10.68
N GLY A 183 -5.98 25.71 -11.78
CA GLY A 183 -5.85 26.22 -13.14
C GLY A 183 -4.83 25.44 -13.99
N GLY A 184 -4.44 26.03 -15.11
CA GLY A 184 -3.50 25.47 -16.07
C GLY A 184 -2.16 26.22 -16.10
N GLU A 185 -1.50 26.14 -17.26
CA GLU A 185 -0.17 26.72 -17.46
C GLU A 185 -0.17 28.25 -17.38
N SER A 186 -1.28 28.91 -17.75
CA SER A 186 -1.44 30.37 -17.59
C SER A 186 -1.43 30.82 -16.13
N GLU A 187 -1.90 29.97 -15.20
CA GLU A 187 -1.91 30.23 -13.76
C GLU A 187 -0.63 29.70 -13.06
N GLY A 188 0.28 29.08 -13.82
CA GLY A 188 1.59 28.62 -13.39
C GLY A 188 1.65 27.15 -12.94
N TYR A 189 0.64 26.35 -13.25
CA TYR A 189 0.59 24.91 -12.96
C TYR A 189 1.07 24.07 -14.18
N ASP A 190 1.50 22.82 -13.97
CA ASP A 190 1.79 21.89 -15.07
C ASP A 190 0.92 20.62 -14.96
N GLY A 191 1.51 19.41 -14.88
CA GLY A 191 0.77 18.16 -14.79
C GLY A 191 0.36 17.79 -13.35
N LEU A 192 -0.62 16.90 -13.20
CA LEU A 192 -0.86 16.26 -11.91
C LEU A 192 -0.03 14.97 -11.76
N PHE A 193 0.03 14.14 -12.81
CA PHE A 193 0.68 12.84 -12.78
C PHE A 193 1.50 12.54 -14.04
N ASP A 194 2.79 12.89 -14.01
CA ASP A 194 3.67 12.88 -15.19
C ASP A 194 4.71 11.74 -15.12
N MET A 195 5.01 11.13 -16.27
CA MET A 195 5.97 10.03 -16.46
C MET A 195 6.82 10.24 -17.70
N LYS A 196 8.13 10.27 -17.51
CA LYS A 196 9.12 10.63 -18.53
C LYS A 196 10.32 9.69 -18.46
N ASP A 197 11.14 9.68 -19.53
CA ASP A 197 12.46 9.05 -19.57
C ASP A 197 12.49 7.62 -19.01
N ASN A 198 11.86 6.70 -19.74
CA ASN A 198 11.88 5.26 -19.43
C ASN A 198 11.22 4.89 -18.10
N THR A 199 10.07 5.47 -17.75
CA THR A 199 9.28 5.11 -16.55
C THR A 199 8.30 3.96 -16.86
N GLN A 200 8.33 2.87 -16.08
CA GLN A 200 7.52 1.67 -16.36
C GLN A 200 6.93 0.99 -15.11
N TYR A 201 5.88 0.20 -15.32
CA TYR A 201 5.17 -0.58 -14.28
C TYR A 201 4.57 0.31 -13.18
N VAL A 202 3.73 1.25 -13.61
CA VAL A 202 3.07 2.21 -12.72
C VAL A 202 1.58 1.92 -12.64
N THR A 203 1.00 2.02 -11.46
CA THR A 203 -0.45 2.00 -11.26
C THR A 203 -0.87 3.25 -10.50
N LEU A 204 -1.87 3.97 -11.03
CA LEU A 204 -2.62 5.00 -10.33
C LEU A 204 -4.04 4.48 -10.10
N SER A 205 -4.42 4.31 -8.85
CA SER A 205 -5.72 3.75 -8.49
C SER A 205 -6.47 4.55 -7.43
N TYR A 206 -7.80 4.49 -7.48
CA TYR A 206 -8.68 5.08 -6.47
C TYR A 206 -8.32 6.54 -6.13
N SER A 207 -7.86 7.32 -7.11
CA SER A 207 -7.34 8.67 -6.87
C SER A 207 -8.24 9.74 -7.49
N ILE A 208 -8.23 10.94 -6.93
CA ILE A 208 -8.89 12.12 -7.50
C ILE A 208 -7.83 12.98 -8.18
N LEU A 209 -8.10 13.40 -9.41
CA LEU A 209 -7.32 14.37 -10.17
C LEU A 209 -8.27 15.48 -10.59
N ARG A 210 -8.03 16.72 -10.16
CA ARG A 210 -8.99 17.79 -10.43
C ARG A 210 -8.44 19.20 -10.58
N ASN A 211 -9.25 20.05 -11.20
CA ASN A 211 -9.06 21.50 -11.32
C ASN A 211 -7.70 21.87 -11.96
N SER A 212 -7.29 21.11 -12.97
CA SER A 212 -5.99 21.26 -13.64
C SER A 212 -6.15 21.35 -15.14
N GLY A 213 -5.34 22.17 -15.79
CA GLY A 213 -5.25 22.16 -17.24
C GLY A 213 -4.68 20.85 -17.82
N ARG A 214 -3.93 20.07 -17.01
CA ARG A 214 -3.27 18.84 -17.46
C ARG A 214 -3.38 17.75 -16.40
N GLY A 215 -4.02 16.63 -16.76
CA GLY A 215 -4.12 15.45 -15.91
C GLY A 215 -2.79 14.71 -15.75
N GLY A 216 -2.12 14.38 -16.85
CA GLY A 216 -0.86 13.62 -16.82
C GLY A 216 -0.28 13.28 -18.18
N LEU A 217 1.04 13.36 -18.28
CA LEU A 217 1.84 13.05 -19.45
C LEU A 217 2.55 11.70 -19.31
N ILE A 218 2.55 10.88 -20.35
CA ILE A 218 3.39 9.70 -20.47
C ILE A 218 4.22 9.83 -21.75
N GLY A 219 5.51 10.07 -21.56
CA GLY A 219 6.46 10.42 -22.61
C GLY A 219 6.48 11.90 -22.91
N SER A 220 7.63 12.55 -22.67
CA SER A 220 7.85 13.99 -22.80
C SER A 220 7.81 14.49 -24.26
N SER A 221 8.24 13.66 -25.20
CA SER A 221 8.42 14.00 -26.62
C SER A 221 8.03 12.84 -27.52
N GLU A 222 7.86 13.09 -28.83
CA GLU A 222 7.54 12.04 -29.81
C GLU A 222 8.62 10.94 -29.90
N SER A 223 9.83 11.17 -29.40
CA SER A 223 10.90 10.17 -29.28
C SER A 223 10.94 9.44 -27.94
N ASP A 224 10.29 9.99 -26.90
CA ASP A 224 10.26 9.42 -25.55
C ASP A 224 9.16 8.34 -25.42
N ARG A 225 9.42 7.18 -26.03
CA ARG A 225 8.45 6.08 -26.21
C ARG A 225 8.69 4.89 -25.27
N SER A 226 9.71 4.96 -24.41
CA SER A 226 10.09 3.88 -23.50
C SER A 226 9.27 3.86 -22.21
N ASN A 227 8.40 4.85 -22.00
CA ASN A 227 7.46 4.87 -20.89
C ASN A 227 6.29 3.93 -21.18
N GLY A 228 5.86 3.12 -20.21
CA GLY A 228 4.76 2.20 -20.46
C GLY A 228 4.60 1.08 -19.45
N TYR A 229 3.60 0.25 -19.71
CA TYR A 229 2.97 -0.62 -18.71
C TYR A 229 2.43 0.22 -17.56
N VAL A 230 1.39 1.00 -17.87
CA VAL A 230 0.73 1.90 -16.91
C VAL A 230 -0.72 1.50 -16.72
N THR A 231 -1.21 1.50 -15.48
CA THR A 231 -2.61 1.23 -15.16
C THR A 231 -3.25 2.45 -14.52
N PHE A 232 -4.43 2.81 -14.99
CA PHE A 232 -5.30 3.81 -14.38
C PHE A 232 -6.63 3.16 -14.07
N HIS A 233 -7.01 3.03 -12.79
CA HIS A 233 -8.33 2.51 -12.47
C HIS A 233 -9.01 3.12 -11.27
N HIS A 234 -10.34 3.20 -11.33
CA HIS A 234 -11.17 3.71 -10.23
C HIS A 234 -10.81 5.15 -9.82
N ASN A 235 -10.20 5.91 -10.73
CA ASN A 235 -9.88 7.30 -10.48
C ASN A 235 -11.06 8.20 -10.85
N LEU A 236 -11.17 9.34 -10.16
CA LEU A 236 -12.00 10.47 -10.57
C LEU A 236 -11.13 11.51 -11.26
N TYR A 237 -11.47 11.85 -12.50
CA TYR A 237 -10.95 13.01 -13.21
C TYR A 237 -12.06 14.06 -13.25
N GLU A 238 -11.88 15.18 -12.54
CA GLU A 238 -12.93 16.19 -12.37
C GLU A 238 -12.43 17.56 -12.80
N ASN A 239 -13.12 18.21 -13.75
CA ASN A 239 -12.74 19.55 -14.24
C ASN A 239 -11.26 19.61 -14.67
N ILE A 240 -10.94 18.88 -15.74
CA ILE A 240 -9.60 18.79 -16.32
C ILE A 240 -9.65 19.23 -17.78
N ASP A 241 -8.74 20.08 -18.24
CA ASP A 241 -8.76 20.49 -19.65
C ASP A 241 -8.35 19.35 -20.57
N SER A 242 -7.17 18.76 -20.32
CA SER A 242 -6.64 17.71 -21.18
C SER A 242 -5.70 16.71 -20.51
N ARG A 243 -5.22 15.74 -21.30
CA ARG A 243 -4.17 14.76 -20.94
C ARG A 243 -4.61 13.82 -19.81
N THR A 244 -5.59 12.96 -20.05
CA THR A 244 -6.09 12.03 -19.03
C THR A 244 -6.02 10.53 -19.41
N PRO A 245 -4.85 10.00 -19.83
CA PRO A 245 -3.54 10.65 -20.00
C PRO A 245 -3.28 11.07 -21.44
N LEU A 246 -2.22 11.86 -21.63
CA LEU A 246 -1.51 11.90 -22.91
C LEU A 246 -0.49 10.76 -22.93
N LEU A 247 -0.59 9.87 -23.92
CA LEU A 247 0.20 8.63 -23.98
C LEU A 247 1.00 8.55 -25.27
N ARG A 248 2.33 8.49 -25.15
CA ARG A 248 3.25 8.23 -26.27
C ARG A 248 3.89 6.86 -26.18
N GLY A 249 3.73 6.05 -27.23
CA GLY A 249 4.40 4.75 -27.42
C GLY A 249 3.93 3.61 -26.51
N GLY A 250 3.95 3.81 -25.20
CA GLY A 250 3.67 2.78 -24.18
C GLY A 250 2.31 2.10 -24.26
N ILE A 251 2.16 1.08 -23.41
CA ILE A 251 0.88 0.41 -23.18
C ILE A 251 0.26 0.97 -21.89
N ALA A 252 -1.01 1.37 -21.97
CA ALA A 252 -1.81 1.74 -20.81
C ALA A 252 -3.10 0.90 -20.74
N HIS A 253 -3.47 0.47 -19.53
CA HIS A 253 -4.78 -0.10 -19.23
C HIS A 253 -5.56 0.89 -18.37
N ILE A 254 -6.68 1.35 -18.89
CA ILE A 254 -7.48 2.45 -18.35
C ILE A 254 -8.89 1.91 -18.14
N TYR A 255 -9.25 1.61 -16.90
CA TYR A 255 -10.53 0.95 -16.63
C TYR A 255 -11.26 1.44 -15.38
N ASN A 256 -12.60 1.41 -15.40
CA ASN A 256 -13.45 1.86 -14.30
C ASN A 256 -13.10 3.24 -13.74
N ASN A 257 -12.56 4.14 -14.55
CA ASN A 257 -12.38 5.54 -14.15
C ASN A 257 -13.66 6.33 -14.43
N HIS A 258 -13.89 7.35 -13.60
CA HIS A 258 -14.94 8.33 -13.80
C HIS A 258 -14.32 9.63 -14.31
N TYR A 259 -14.76 10.12 -15.47
CA TYR A 259 -14.33 11.38 -16.06
C TYR A 259 -15.52 12.33 -16.08
N ALA A 260 -15.47 13.38 -15.27
CA ALA A 260 -16.53 14.36 -15.10
C ALA A 260 -16.01 15.76 -15.46
N GLY A 261 -16.37 16.26 -16.65
CA GLY A 261 -15.92 17.56 -17.13
C GLY A 261 -14.48 17.54 -17.67
N LEU A 262 -14.27 16.86 -18.81
CA LEU A 262 -13.07 17.07 -19.63
C LEU A 262 -13.32 18.22 -20.62
N ASN A 263 -12.64 19.35 -20.44
CA ASN A 263 -12.98 20.59 -21.15
C ASN A 263 -12.49 20.62 -22.61
N GLU A 264 -11.38 19.95 -22.91
CA GLU A 264 -10.79 19.93 -24.26
C GLU A 264 -10.69 18.52 -24.85
N SER A 265 -9.96 17.61 -24.20
CA SER A 265 -9.74 16.24 -24.70
C SER A 265 -9.34 15.28 -23.58
N GLY A 266 -9.57 13.97 -23.76
CA GLY A 266 -9.26 12.97 -22.74
C GLY A 266 -7.98 12.16 -23.01
N ILE A 267 -8.18 10.85 -23.21
CA ILE A 267 -7.14 9.88 -23.49
C ILE A 267 -6.58 10.15 -24.89
N ASN A 268 -5.36 10.68 -24.95
CA ASN A 268 -4.68 11.00 -26.20
C ASN A 268 -3.60 9.95 -26.50
N SER A 269 -3.95 8.95 -27.31
CA SER A 269 -3.04 7.88 -27.73
C SER A 269 -2.28 8.31 -28.99
N ARG A 270 -0.94 8.38 -28.89
CA ARG A 270 -0.06 8.83 -29.98
C ARG A 270 1.29 8.11 -30.04
N ALA A 271 2.07 8.36 -31.09
CA ALA A 271 3.40 7.81 -31.29
C ALA A 271 3.46 6.27 -31.20
N GLY A 272 2.41 5.58 -31.67
CA GLY A 272 2.29 4.12 -31.58
C GLY A 272 1.87 3.59 -30.21
N ALA A 273 1.42 4.46 -29.29
CA ALA A 273 0.79 4.08 -28.03
C ALA A 273 -0.35 3.08 -28.21
N ARG A 274 -0.60 2.28 -27.17
CA ARG A 274 -1.71 1.30 -27.15
C ARG A 274 -2.48 1.42 -25.84
N ALA A 275 -3.69 1.95 -25.90
CA ALA A 275 -4.58 2.09 -24.75
C ALA A 275 -5.67 1.00 -24.74
N LYS A 276 -5.77 0.22 -23.67
CA LYS A 276 -6.95 -0.59 -23.38
C LYS A 276 -7.91 0.24 -22.52
N VAL A 277 -9.09 0.56 -23.03
CA VAL A 277 -10.03 1.50 -22.40
C VAL A 277 -11.32 0.77 -22.08
N ASP A 278 -11.48 0.32 -20.84
CA ASP A 278 -12.53 -0.61 -20.42
C ASP A 278 -13.44 -0.09 -19.32
N HIS A 279 -14.75 -0.10 -19.57
CA HIS A 279 -15.77 0.12 -18.53
C HIS A 279 -15.58 1.44 -17.76
N ASN A 280 -15.07 2.47 -18.42
CA ASN A 280 -15.01 3.82 -17.86
C ASN A 280 -16.36 4.53 -18.05
N TYR A 281 -16.64 5.52 -17.19
CA TYR A 281 -17.77 6.43 -17.32
C TYR A 281 -17.27 7.82 -17.67
N PHE A 282 -17.69 8.35 -18.81
CA PHE A 282 -17.39 9.71 -19.24
C PHE A 282 -18.68 10.52 -19.19
N GLU A 283 -18.69 11.60 -18.42
CA GLU A 283 -19.81 12.54 -18.29
C GLU A 283 -19.38 13.98 -18.57
N ASP A 284 -20.26 14.74 -19.23
CA ASP A 284 -20.11 16.18 -19.47
C ASP A 284 -18.73 16.55 -20.07
N SER A 285 -18.25 15.73 -20.99
CA SER A 285 -16.86 15.75 -21.45
C SER A 285 -16.72 15.94 -22.95
N LYS A 286 -15.54 16.35 -23.40
CA LYS A 286 -15.22 16.56 -24.81
C LYS A 286 -14.05 15.69 -25.26
N ASP A 287 -14.17 15.13 -26.48
CA ASP A 287 -13.09 14.44 -27.20
C ASP A 287 -12.31 13.44 -26.31
N VAL A 288 -13.06 12.58 -25.63
CA VAL A 288 -12.55 11.78 -24.49
C VAL A 288 -11.54 10.69 -24.88
N LEU A 289 -11.46 10.35 -26.16
CA LEU A 289 -10.51 9.38 -26.71
C LEU A 289 -10.13 9.77 -28.14
N GLY A 290 -8.84 9.71 -28.48
CA GLY A 290 -8.41 9.85 -29.87
C GLY A 290 -6.91 10.05 -29.99
N THR A 291 -6.52 10.62 -31.14
CA THR A 291 -5.18 11.13 -31.39
C THR A 291 -5.28 12.63 -31.64
N PHE A 292 -4.63 13.43 -30.81
CA PHE A 292 -4.68 14.88 -30.88
C PHE A 292 -3.29 15.50 -30.91
N TYR A 293 -3.11 16.56 -31.70
CA TYR A 293 -1.93 17.43 -31.75
C TYR A 293 -0.65 16.72 -32.22
N THR A 294 -0.79 15.76 -33.14
CA THR A 294 0.32 14.98 -33.72
C THR A 294 -0.08 14.37 -35.06
N ASP A 295 0.92 14.09 -35.89
CA ASP A 295 0.81 13.30 -37.12
C ASP A 295 1.03 11.79 -36.88
N GLN A 296 1.51 11.40 -35.69
CA GLN A 296 1.77 10.00 -35.35
C GLN A 296 0.68 9.44 -34.47
N ALA A 297 -0.25 8.72 -35.11
CA ALA A 297 -1.35 8.05 -34.44
C ALA A 297 -0.89 7.04 -33.39
N GLY A 298 -1.71 6.90 -32.36
CA GLY A 298 -1.69 5.76 -31.46
C GLY A 298 -2.83 4.79 -31.79
N TYR A 299 -3.03 3.87 -30.89
CA TYR A 299 -4.00 2.79 -31.00
C TYR A 299 -4.78 2.63 -29.70
N TRP A 300 -5.97 2.07 -29.81
CA TRP A 300 -6.83 1.76 -28.69
C TRP A 300 -7.69 0.53 -28.95
N GLN A 301 -8.02 -0.14 -27.86
CA GLN A 301 -9.05 -1.16 -27.79
C GLN A 301 -10.05 -0.75 -26.73
N VAL A 302 -11.33 -0.66 -27.10
CA VAL A 302 -12.41 -0.17 -26.25
C VAL A 302 -13.39 -1.30 -25.91
N SER A 303 -13.93 -1.32 -24.69
CA SER A 303 -15.03 -2.22 -24.31
C SER A 303 -15.86 -1.64 -23.15
N GLY A 304 -17.18 -1.66 -23.26
CA GLY A 304 -18.10 -1.40 -22.14
C GLY A 304 -18.08 0.01 -21.55
N ASN A 305 -17.48 1.00 -22.21
CA ASN A 305 -17.49 2.39 -21.73
C ASN A 305 -18.87 3.03 -21.90
N ILE A 306 -19.22 3.98 -21.02
CA ILE A 306 -20.41 4.83 -21.15
C ILE A 306 -19.97 6.25 -21.50
N PHE A 307 -20.63 6.83 -22.50
CA PHE A 307 -20.44 8.21 -22.95
C PHE A 307 -21.73 9.00 -22.70
N ASP A 308 -21.83 9.62 -21.53
CA ASP A 308 -22.95 10.44 -21.10
C ASP A 308 -22.65 11.91 -21.39
N ASN A 309 -23.51 12.59 -22.15
CA ASN A 309 -23.30 13.97 -22.59
C ASN A 309 -21.88 14.27 -23.12
N VAL A 310 -21.31 13.36 -23.92
CA VAL A 310 -19.98 13.55 -24.52
C VAL A 310 -20.09 14.23 -25.88
N THR A 311 -19.31 15.30 -26.07
CA THR A 311 -19.20 16.01 -27.35
C THR A 311 -17.93 15.61 -28.11
N TRP A 312 -18.04 15.56 -29.44
CA TRP A 312 -16.96 15.13 -30.31
C TRP A 312 -16.75 16.16 -31.43
N SER A 313 -15.51 16.58 -31.61
CA SER A 313 -15.11 17.44 -32.72
C SER A 313 -15.13 16.66 -34.05
N SER A 314 -15.23 17.36 -35.18
CA SER A 314 -15.01 16.72 -36.48
C SER A 314 -13.50 16.48 -36.71
N PRO A 315 -13.09 15.34 -37.29
CA PRO A 315 -11.69 15.12 -37.64
C PRO A 315 -11.16 16.22 -38.58
N GLY A 316 -9.96 16.73 -38.30
CA GLY A 316 -9.34 17.77 -39.10
C GLY A 316 -7.94 18.14 -38.61
N GLY A 317 -7.00 18.32 -39.53
CA GLY A 317 -5.61 18.60 -39.19
C GLY A 317 -4.99 17.49 -38.35
N ASP A 318 -4.49 17.85 -37.18
CA ASP A 318 -3.89 16.96 -36.19
C ASP A 318 -4.86 16.54 -35.06
N THR A 319 -6.16 16.82 -35.24
CA THR A 319 -7.23 16.49 -34.29
C THR A 319 -8.09 15.36 -34.86
N ASN A 320 -7.96 14.17 -34.27
CA ASN A 320 -8.61 12.93 -34.74
C ASN A 320 -9.31 12.21 -33.56
N PRO A 321 -10.51 12.69 -33.15
CA PRO A 321 -11.30 12.02 -32.12
C PRO A 321 -11.75 10.63 -32.58
N ALA A 322 -11.87 9.70 -31.62
CA ALA A 322 -12.32 8.33 -31.88
C ALA A 322 -13.84 8.20 -32.00
N GLY A 323 -14.60 9.11 -31.38
CA GLY A 323 -16.06 9.08 -31.37
C GLY A 323 -16.72 9.73 -32.60
N PRO A 324 -18.06 9.85 -32.61
CA PRO A 324 -18.99 9.55 -31.50
C PRO A 324 -19.22 8.07 -31.21
N ASP A 325 -18.76 7.16 -32.09
CA ASP A 325 -18.82 5.71 -31.90
C ASP A 325 -17.39 5.11 -31.94
N PRO A 326 -16.65 5.12 -30.82
CA PRO A 326 -15.28 4.63 -30.79
C PRO A 326 -15.17 3.17 -31.19
N GLN A 327 -14.43 2.90 -32.27
CA GLN A 327 -14.10 1.55 -32.73
C GLN A 327 -12.69 1.16 -32.33
N SER A 328 -12.51 -0.11 -31.92
CA SER A 328 -11.18 -0.65 -31.65
C SER A 328 -10.36 -0.74 -32.94
N ASN A 329 -9.12 -0.25 -32.91
CA ASN A 329 -8.20 -0.31 -34.05
C ASN A 329 -6.96 -1.17 -33.78
N THR A 330 -6.91 -1.82 -32.61
CA THR A 330 -5.87 -2.77 -32.24
C THR A 330 -6.40 -3.79 -31.23
N THR A 331 -5.54 -4.71 -30.80
CA THR A 331 -5.74 -5.57 -29.64
C THR A 331 -4.60 -5.36 -28.65
N VAL A 332 -4.93 -5.23 -27.37
CA VAL A 332 -3.99 -4.98 -26.28
C VAL A 332 -4.08 -6.13 -25.28
N SER A 333 -2.94 -6.76 -24.98
CA SER A 333 -2.85 -7.85 -24.00
C SER A 333 -2.53 -7.30 -22.61
N ILE A 334 -3.30 -7.73 -21.60
CA ILE A 334 -3.13 -7.34 -20.19
C ILE A 334 -2.61 -8.55 -19.40
N PRO A 335 -1.37 -8.51 -18.85
CA PRO A 335 -0.71 -9.69 -18.28
C PRO A 335 -0.99 -9.91 -16.79
N TYR A 336 -1.96 -9.22 -16.20
CA TYR A 336 -2.35 -9.35 -14.79
C TYR A 336 -3.84 -9.64 -14.65
N ALA A 337 -4.21 -10.20 -13.51
CA ALA A 337 -5.62 -10.40 -13.15
C ALA A 337 -6.25 -9.06 -12.73
N TYR A 338 -7.49 -8.83 -13.14
CA TYR A 338 -8.31 -7.69 -12.74
C TYR A 338 -9.79 -8.08 -12.80
N THR A 339 -10.61 -7.35 -12.05
CA THR A 339 -12.07 -7.44 -12.14
C THR A 339 -12.60 -6.06 -12.52
N LEU A 340 -13.64 -6.04 -13.35
CA LEU A 340 -14.28 -4.82 -13.81
C LEU A 340 -15.60 -4.62 -13.09
N ASP A 341 -15.83 -3.42 -12.57
CA ASP A 341 -17.18 -2.96 -12.26
C ASP A 341 -17.97 -2.71 -13.56
N GLN A 342 -19.29 -2.80 -13.49
CA GLN A 342 -20.13 -2.32 -14.59
C GLN A 342 -19.96 -0.81 -14.73
N ALA A 343 -19.78 -0.31 -15.97
CA ALA A 343 -19.51 1.11 -16.18
C ALA A 343 -20.58 2.03 -15.58
N SER A 344 -21.85 1.61 -15.57
CA SER A 344 -22.97 2.40 -15.04
C SER A 344 -22.91 2.66 -13.54
N CYS A 345 -22.18 1.85 -12.76
CA CYS A 345 -22.01 2.05 -11.32
C CYS A 345 -20.69 2.73 -10.96
N VAL A 346 -19.79 2.93 -11.94
CA VAL A 346 -18.48 3.54 -11.70
C VAL A 346 -18.57 4.90 -11.00
N PRO A 347 -19.47 5.84 -11.38
CA PRO A 347 -19.59 7.11 -10.65
C PRO A 347 -19.87 6.94 -9.15
N ASP A 348 -20.76 6.02 -8.80
CA ASP A 348 -21.14 5.73 -7.42
C ASP A 348 -20.04 4.98 -6.64
N VAL A 349 -19.33 4.03 -7.28
CA VAL A 349 -18.16 3.39 -6.68
C VAL A 349 -17.06 4.42 -6.42
N VAL A 350 -16.66 5.17 -7.46
CA VAL A 350 -15.55 6.13 -7.43
C VAL A 350 -15.81 7.25 -6.43
N SER A 351 -17.02 7.81 -6.36
CA SER A 351 -17.33 8.88 -5.37
C SER A 351 -17.11 8.45 -3.91
N ARG A 352 -17.24 7.15 -3.64
CA ARG A 352 -17.17 6.54 -2.30
C ARG A 352 -15.81 5.92 -1.97
N THR A 353 -14.92 5.78 -2.95
CA THR A 353 -13.59 5.17 -2.79
C THR A 353 -12.46 6.12 -3.13
N ALA A 354 -12.59 6.94 -4.18
CA ALA A 354 -11.46 7.68 -4.71
C ALA A 354 -11.05 8.87 -3.83
N GLY A 355 -9.74 9.03 -3.68
CA GLY A 355 -9.09 10.14 -3.00
C GLY A 355 -8.59 9.81 -1.60
N ALA A 356 -7.84 10.77 -1.05
CA ALA A 356 -7.35 10.66 0.33
C ALA A 356 -8.52 10.68 1.33
N ASN A 357 -8.28 10.08 2.50
CA ASN A 357 -9.19 10.01 3.63
C ASN A 357 -10.52 9.30 3.34
N LYS A 358 -10.53 8.38 2.37
CA LYS A 358 -11.69 7.52 2.06
C LYS A 358 -11.65 6.15 2.75
N GLY A 359 -10.71 5.96 3.68
CA GLY A 359 -10.52 4.68 4.39
C GLY A 359 -9.95 3.58 3.50
N LEU A 360 -9.27 3.95 2.41
CA LEU A 360 -8.63 3.03 1.47
C LEU A 360 -9.60 1.98 0.88
N ARG A 361 -10.86 2.38 0.71
CA ARG A 361 -11.94 1.50 0.25
C ARG A 361 -11.74 1.13 -1.21
N VAL A 362 -11.97 -0.14 -1.54
CA VAL A 362 -11.78 -0.68 -2.89
C VAL A 362 -13.08 -1.26 -3.43
N SER A 363 -13.13 -1.61 -4.71
CA SER A 363 -14.19 -2.41 -5.31
C SER A 363 -13.67 -3.80 -5.69
N ASP A 364 -14.56 -4.79 -5.65
CA ASP A 364 -14.31 -6.18 -6.06
C ASP A 364 -14.95 -6.51 -7.42
N GLY A 365 -15.51 -5.51 -8.11
CA GLY A 365 -16.23 -5.66 -9.39
C GLY A 365 -17.73 -5.88 -9.25
N ASN A 366 -18.27 -5.89 -8.02
CA ASN A 366 -19.71 -6.04 -7.75
C ASN A 366 -20.42 -4.69 -7.50
N CYS A 367 -19.89 -3.59 -8.03
CA CYS A 367 -20.45 -2.23 -7.88
C CYS A 367 -20.60 -1.77 -6.43
N THR A 368 -19.83 -2.37 -5.51
CA THR A 368 -20.00 -2.14 -4.08
C THR A 368 -18.64 -1.89 -3.44
N PRO A 369 -18.43 -0.70 -2.84
CA PRO A 369 -17.18 -0.41 -2.21
C PRO A 369 -17.02 -1.16 -0.89
N GLN A 370 -15.89 -1.85 -0.79
CA GLN A 370 -15.43 -2.67 0.32
C GLN A 370 -14.45 -1.87 1.14
N SER A 371 -14.54 -1.99 2.46
CA SER A 371 -13.44 -1.55 3.32
C SER A 371 -12.31 -2.57 3.22
N PRO A 372 -11.05 -2.13 3.17
CA PRO A 372 -9.94 -3.06 3.29
C PRO A 372 -10.10 -3.79 4.61
N SER A 373 -9.88 -5.11 4.59
CA SER A 373 -9.92 -5.89 5.82
C SER A 373 -8.90 -5.28 6.78
N PRO A 374 -9.28 -4.93 8.03
CA PRO A 374 -8.28 -4.48 8.98
C PRO A 374 -7.23 -5.59 9.08
N THR A 375 -5.97 -5.24 8.81
CA THR A 375 -4.87 -6.03 9.35
C THR A 375 -5.13 -6.13 10.84
N PRO A 376 -5.05 -7.32 11.48
CA PRO A 376 -5.22 -7.43 12.92
C PRO A 376 -4.36 -6.37 13.58
N THR A 377 -5.01 -5.37 14.15
CA THR A 377 -4.33 -4.34 14.92
C THR A 377 -3.81 -5.09 16.12
N ASP A 378 -2.48 -5.23 16.22
CA ASP A 378 -1.85 -5.56 17.48
C ASP A 378 -2.37 -4.51 18.48
N PRO A 379 -3.17 -4.88 19.50
CA PRO A 379 -3.76 -3.91 20.40
C PRO A 379 -2.61 -3.19 21.08
N GLY A 380 -2.62 -1.86 20.95
CA GLY A 380 -1.49 -0.98 21.22
C GLY A 380 -0.68 -1.31 22.48
N THR A 381 0.61 -1.03 22.37
CA THR A 381 1.53 -0.82 23.49
C THR A 381 0.84 -0.05 24.62
N PRO A 382 0.63 -0.62 25.82
CA PRO A 382 0.29 0.18 26.97
C PRO A 382 1.55 0.83 27.51
N THR A 383 1.44 2.13 27.78
CA THR A 383 2.30 2.85 28.74
C THR A 383 2.25 2.11 30.09
N PRO A 384 3.37 2.02 30.86
CA PRO A 384 3.54 0.99 31.87
C PRO A 384 2.61 1.18 33.06
N THR A 385 1.66 0.25 33.23
CA THR A 385 0.98 0.03 34.50
C THR A 385 0.72 -1.47 34.68
N ASP A 386 1.48 -2.06 35.60
CA ASP A 386 1.28 -3.29 36.40
C ASP A 386 0.68 -4.59 35.76
N PRO A 387 1.22 -5.78 36.08
CA PRO A 387 1.07 -6.99 35.26
C PRO A 387 -0.28 -7.68 35.46
N GLY A 388 -1.12 -7.61 34.41
CA GLY A 388 -2.33 -8.42 34.25
C GLY A 388 -2.08 -9.64 33.35
N THR A 389 -2.58 -10.80 33.77
CA THR A 389 -2.31 -12.17 33.33
C THR A 389 -2.54 -12.47 31.82
N PRO A 390 -1.72 -13.33 31.17
CA PRO A 390 -1.88 -13.71 29.76
C PRO A 390 -3.16 -14.53 29.48
N GLY A 391 -3.76 -14.29 28.31
CA GLY A 391 -4.90 -15.05 27.78
C GLY A 391 -4.54 -16.47 27.28
N PRO A 392 -5.52 -17.35 27.07
CA PRO A 392 -5.29 -18.79 26.93
C PRO A 392 -4.87 -19.17 25.50
N GLY A 393 -3.61 -19.60 25.33
CA GLY A 393 -3.16 -20.33 24.12
C GLY A 393 -1.86 -19.85 23.49
N GLU A 394 -1.36 -18.66 23.83
CA GLU A 394 -0.02 -18.23 23.41
C GLU A 394 1.04 -18.81 24.36
N PRO A 395 2.12 -19.42 23.83
CA PRO A 395 3.23 -19.84 24.66
C PRO A 395 3.85 -18.62 25.34
N THR A 396 3.81 -18.58 26.67
CA THR A 396 4.49 -17.54 27.45
C THR A 396 5.96 -17.90 27.64
N GLY A 397 6.86 -16.93 27.47
CA GLY A 397 8.30 -17.07 27.74
C GLY A 397 9.19 -16.95 26.50
N THR A 398 10.50 -17.05 26.71
CA THR A 398 11.50 -16.93 25.64
C THR A 398 11.39 -18.09 24.64
N ASN A 399 11.31 -17.78 23.34
CA ASN A 399 11.44 -18.79 22.28
C ASN A 399 12.87 -19.34 22.27
N LEU A 400 13.02 -20.59 22.70
CA LEU A 400 14.30 -21.29 22.84
C LEU A 400 14.87 -21.77 21.50
N SER A 401 14.08 -21.72 20.42
CA SER A 401 14.52 -22.11 19.09
C SER A 401 15.47 -21.10 18.45
N LEU A 402 15.32 -19.80 18.75
CA LEU A 402 16.09 -18.72 18.10
C LEU A 402 17.62 -18.84 18.30
N SER A 403 18.04 -19.40 19.44
CA SER A 403 19.45 -19.63 19.77
C SER A 403 19.92 -21.07 19.52
N ALA A 404 19.07 -21.92 18.95
CA ALA A 404 19.34 -23.34 18.74
C ALA A 404 20.05 -23.61 17.40
N GLY A 405 20.41 -24.87 17.17
CA GLY A 405 20.69 -25.43 15.84
C GLY A 405 19.45 -26.09 15.23
N ALA A 406 19.52 -26.46 13.95
CA ALA A 406 18.49 -27.28 13.30
C ALA A 406 19.09 -28.21 12.25
N ASP A 407 18.40 -29.33 12.03
CA ASP A 407 18.62 -30.30 10.96
C ASP A 407 17.29 -31.00 10.63
N GLY A 408 17.29 -31.96 9.69
CA GLY A 408 16.07 -32.65 9.30
C GLY A 408 16.32 -33.79 8.33
N SER A 409 15.24 -34.42 7.85
CA SER A 409 15.29 -35.59 6.97
C SER A 409 15.70 -35.24 5.53
N SER A 410 15.01 -34.28 4.92
CA SER A 410 15.22 -33.82 3.55
C SER A 410 14.79 -32.36 3.42
N LYS A 411 15.19 -31.68 2.34
CA LYS A 411 14.76 -30.32 2.06
C LYS A 411 14.58 -30.07 0.57
N ALA A 412 13.58 -29.28 0.21
CA ALA A 412 13.39 -28.78 -1.14
C ALA A 412 14.49 -27.76 -1.51
N SER A 413 14.79 -27.64 -2.81
CA SER A 413 15.72 -26.64 -3.32
C SER A 413 15.29 -25.22 -2.91
N GLY A 414 16.25 -24.37 -2.56
CA GLY A 414 15.98 -23.00 -2.12
C GLY A 414 15.53 -22.84 -0.66
N THR A 415 15.45 -23.93 0.12
CA THR A 415 15.10 -23.88 1.56
C THR A 415 16.26 -24.33 2.45
N SER A 416 16.19 -24.01 3.74
CA SER A 416 17.19 -24.41 4.74
C SER A 416 16.52 -24.87 6.03
N TYR A 417 17.12 -25.82 6.74
CA TYR A 417 16.70 -26.16 8.11
C TYR A 417 16.86 -24.96 9.05
N GLY A 418 17.75 -24.01 8.73
CA GLY A 418 17.94 -22.76 9.48
C GLY A 418 16.69 -21.90 9.60
N ASN A 419 15.84 -21.96 8.59
CA ASN A 419 14.72 -21.05 8.40
C ASN A 419 13.62 -21.25 9.46
N VAL A 420 13.48 -22.45 10.05
CA VAL A 420 12.43 -22.69 11.06
C VAL A 420 12.71 -22.05 12.42
N ARG A 421 13.78 -21.26 12.55
CA ARG A 421 14.24 -20.71 13.83
C ARG A 421 14.92 -19.36 13.70
N ASP A 422 14.82 -18.70 12.57
CA ASP A 422 15.47 -17.40 12.36
C ASP A 422 14.57 -16.22 12.81
N GLY A 423 13.31 -16.51 13.17
CA GLY A 423 12.34 -15.50 13.58
C GLY A 423 11.74 -14.74 12.40
N ASP A 424 12.01 -15.17 11.16
CA ASP A 424 11.50 -14.58 9.94
C ASP A 424 10.40 -15.49 9.34
N PRO A 425 9.11 -15.16 9.53
CA PRO A 425 8.01 -15.98 9.03
C PRO A 425 7.90 -16.01 7.49
N SER A 426 8.74 -15.25 6.78
CA SER A 426 8.80 -15.25 5.32
C SER A 426 9.79 -16.29 4.75
N THR A 427 10.77 -16.74 5.54
CA THR A 427 11.59 -17.88 5.19
C THR A 427 10.92 -19.16 5.67
N TYR A 428 11.31 -20.30 5.11
CA TYR A 428 10.76 -21.60 5.54
C TYR A 428 11.69 -22.76 5.25
N TRP A 429 11.52 -23.83 5.99
CA TRP A 429 11.92 -25.16 5.57
C TRP A 429 10.75 -25.86 4.89
N SER A 430 11.03 -26.56 3.80
CA SER A 430 10.08 -27.45 3.14
C SER A 430 10.75 -28.80 2.94
N PRO A 431 10.10 -29.94 3.25
CA PRO A 431 10.62 -31.24 2.86
C PRO A 431 10.62 -31.39 1.33
N ALA A 432 11.37 -32.39 0.83
CA ALA A 432 11.45 -32.67 -0.61
C ALA A 432 10.14 -33.26 -1.20
N GLY A 433 9.19 -33.67 -0.34
CA GLY A 433 7.91 -34.23 -0.73
C GLY A 433 6.78 -33.82 0.21
N ALA A 434 5.70 -34.60 0.25
CA ALA A 434 4.53 -34.32 1.09
C ALA A 434 4.77 -34.53 2.60
N THR A 435 5.79 -35.31 2.96
CA THR A 435 6.14 -35.62 4.35
C THR A 435 7.64 -35.39 4.59
N GLY A 436 8.01 -35.27 5.86
CA GLY A 436 9.40 -35.10 6.27
C GLY A 436 9.49 -34.57 7.69
N SER A 437 10.71 -34.45 8.20
CA SER A 437 10.96 -33.96 9.55
C SER A 437 12.01 -32.87 9.61
N VAL A 438 11.81 -31.94 10.53
CA VAL A 438 12.76 -30.88 10.90
C VAL A 438 12.89 -30.85 12.42
N SER A 439 14.09 -30.57 12.91
CA SER A 439 14.41 -30.63 14.32
C SER A 439 15.06 -29.35 14.81
N VAL A 440 14.77 -28.98 16.04
CA VAL A 440 15.52 -27.97 16.80
C VAL A 440 16.42 -28.69 17.80
N LYS A 441 17.69 -28.27 17.91
CA LYS A 441 18.69 -28.92 18.76
C LYS A 441 19.55 -27.93 19.54
N TRP A 442 19.89 -28.29 20.77
CA TRP A 442 20.70 -27.48 21.69
C TRP A 442 21.97 -28.25 22.09
N ASP A 443 23.03 -27.52 22.42
CA ASP A 443 24.31 -28.11 22.84
C ASP A 443 24.21 -28.85 24.19
N SER A 444 23.23 -28.46 25.03
CA SER A 444 22.92 -29.08 26.31
C SER A 444 21.43 -29.35 26.45
N ALA A 445 21.07 -30.26 27.37
CA ALA A 445 19.68 -30.65 27.58
C ALA A 445 18.86 -29.42 28.01
N THR A 446 17.84 -29.10 27.23
CA THR A 446 16.99 -27.93 27.41
C THR A 446 15.58 -28.40 27.78
N ALA A 447 15.00 -27.79 28.81
CA ALA A 447 13.65 -28.11 29.26
C ALA A 447 12.63 -27.40 28.38
N VAL A 448 11.78 -28.17 27.70
CA VAL A 448 10.69 -27.69 26.85
C VAL A 448 9.38 -28.38 27.22
N SER A 449 8.27 -27.66 27.13
CA SER A 449 6.92 -28.19 27.38
C SER A 449 5.90 -27.71 26.35
N THR A 450 6.29 -26.77 25.49
CA THR A 450 5.43 -26.23 24.44
C THR A 450 6.22 -26.10 23.15
N ALA A 451 5.58 -26.41 22.03
CA ALA A 451 6.08 -26.16 20.69
C ALA A 451 5.02 -25.45 19.87
N ARG A 452 5.41 -24.48 19.05
CA ARG A 452 4.50 -23.78 18.14
C ARG A 452 5.04 -23.86 16.72
N ILE A 453 4.20 -24.34 15.83
CA ILE A 453 4.50 -24.53 14.41
C ILE A 453 3.77 -23.45 13.63
N ARG A 454 4.51 -22.74 12.76
CA ARG A 454 3.95 -21.72 11.87
C ARG A 454 4.18 -22.11 10.42
N GLU A 455 3.19 -21.84 9.58
CA GLU A 455 3.29 -21.97 8.13
C GLU A 455 3.48 -20.60 7.48
N THR A 456 4.05 -20.58 6.29
CA THR A 456 4.01 -19.39 5.44
C THR A 456 2.57 -19.12 5.00
N THR A 457 2.25 -17.86 4.73
CA THR A 457 0.90 -17.46 4.29
C THR A 457 0.43 -18.20 3.03
N GLY A 458 1.33 -18.47 2.08
CA GLY A 458 1.01 -19.19 0.84
C GLY A 458 0.85 -20.71 0.99
N ALA A 459 1.25 -21.26 2.14
CA ALA A 459 1.16 -22.69 2.45
C ALA A 459 0.24 -22.99 3.64
N ALA A 460 -0.46 -21.99 4.18
CA ALA A 460 -1.35 -22.15 5.32
C ALA A 460 -2.35 -23.29 5.10
N GLY A 461 -2.43 -24.22 6.06
CA GLY A 461 -3.31 -25.38 6.02
C GLY A 461 -2.77 -26.57 5.23
N ARG A 462 -1.50 -26.55 4.78
CA ARG A 462 -0.89 -27.70 4.07
C ARG A 462 -0.37 -28.76 5.03
N ILE A 463 0.12 -28.38 6.21
CA ILE A 463 0.50 -29.31 7.28
C ILE A 463 -0.77 -30.06 7.72
N GLY A 464 -0.82 -31.37 7.43
CA GLY A 464 -1.86 -32.27 7.88
C GLY A 464 -1.49 -32.84 9.24
N THR A 465 -1.32 -34.16 9.34
CA THR A 465 -1.01 -34.85 10.60
C THR A 465 0.49 -34.82 10.92
N TRP A 466 0.84 -34.72 12.20
CA TRP A 466 2.22 -34.65 12.65
C TRP A 466 2.46 -35.26 14.04
N LYS A 467 3.73 -35.51 14.36
CA LYS A 467 4.23 -35.92 15.68
C LYS A 467 5.37 -35.01 16.13
N LEU A 468 5.42 -34.70 17.42
CA LEU A 468 6.59 -34.14 18.08
C LEU A 468 7.31 -35.24 18.82
N LEU A 469 8.60 -35.42 18.55
CA LEU A 469 9.39 -36.53 19.07
C LEU A 469 10.58 -36.02 19.88
N ASN A 470 10.90 -36.72 20.96
CA ASN A 470 12.25 -36.67 21.53
C ASN A 470 13.18 -37.44 20.59
N ALA A 471 14.12 -36.75 19.95
CA ALA A 471 14.92 -37.33 18.88
C ALA A 471 15.89 -38.43 19.36
N ASP A 472 16.29 -38.40 20.64
CA ASP A 472 17.24 -39.36 21.19
C ASP A 472 16.55 -40.69 21.56
N THR A 473 15.27 -40.65 21.94
CA THR A 473 14.53 -41.82 22.46
C THR A 473 13.43 -42.31 21.54
N GLY A 474 13.00 -41.50 20.57
CA GLY A 474 11.85 -41.77 19.70
C GLY A 474 10.50 -41.62 20.41
N ALA A 475 10.46 -41.17 21.67
CA ALA A 475 9.22 -40.97 22.41
C ALA A 475 8.38 -39.85 21.78
N VAL A 476 7.09 -40.12 21.57
CA VAL A 476 6.12 -39.12 21.09
C VAL A 476 5.74 -38.21 22.25
N LEU A 477 6.12 -36.94 22.15
CA LEU A 477 5.80 -35.90 23.14
C LEU A 477 4.39 -35.35 22.92
N ALA A 478 4.01 -35.16 21.66
CA ALA A 478 2.68 -34.75 21.24
C ALA A 478 2.38 -35.23 19.82
N SER A 479 1.11 -35.21 19.44
CA SER A 479 0.65 -35.43 18.06
C SER A 479 -0.51 -34.51 17.78
N GLY A 480 -0.70 -34.15 16.52
CA GLY A 480 -1.77 -33.24 16.14
C GLY A 480 -1.93 -33.13 14.63
N SER A 481 -2.70 -32.12 14.24
CA SER A 481 -2.93 -31.76 12.85
C SER A 481 -2.92 -30.24 12.65
N GLY A 482 -2.49 -29.77 11.49
CA GLY A 482 -2.39 -28.33 11.21
C GLY A 482 -1.19 -27.67 11.88
N ALA A 483 -0.91 -26.42 11.48
CA ALA A 483 -0.02 -25.55 12.23
C ALA A 483 -0.69 -25.04 13.53
N GLY A 484 0.10 -24.68 14.54
CA GLY A 484 -0.42 -24.22 15.83
C GLY A 484 0.47 -24.59 17.02
N THR A 485 -0.05 -24.34 18.22
CA THR A 485 0.63 -24.62 19.49
C THR A 485 0.27 -26.00 20.02
N ALA A 486 1.27 -26.74 20.48
CA ALA A 486 1.14 -28.03 21.13
C ALA A 486 1.85 -27.99 22.48
N THR A 487 1.13 -28.35 23.54
CA THR A 487 1.68 -28.51 24.89
C THR A 487 1.91 -29.99 25.20
N PHE A 488 2.95 -30.31 25.94
CA PHE A 488 3.32 -31.65 26.36
C PHE A 488 4.02 -31.61 27.74
N PRO A 489 4.13 -32.75 28.47
CA PRO A 489 4.83 -32.77 29.74
C PRO A 489 6.24 -32.18 29.63
N LYS A 490 6.63 -31.33 30.59
CA LYS A 490 7.96 -30.69 30.59
C LYS A 490 9.05 -31.74 30.49
N THR A 491 9.80 -31.70 29.39
CA THR A 491 10.78 -32.71 29.03
C THR A 491 12.12 -32.03 28.81
N SER A 492 13.18 -32.57 29.43
CA SER A 492 14.55 -32.11 29.22
C SER A 492 15.23 -32.98 28.16
N LEU A 493 15.63 -32.38 27.05
CA LEU A 493 16.13 -33.08 25.86
C LEU A 493 17.10 -32.20 25.07
N LYS A 494 17.98 -32.81 24.26
CA LYS A 494 18.92 -32.06 23.41
C LYS A 494 18.38 -31.77 22.02
N LYS A 495 17.39 -32.53 21.56
CA LYS A 495 16.81 -32.38 20.22
C LYS A 495 15.34 -32.81 20.17
N ILE A 496 14.49 -31.92 19.68
CA ILE A 496 13.06 -32.16 19.42
C ILE A 496 12.82 -32.18 17.92
N THR A 497 12.07 -33.17 17.44
CA THR A 497 11.77 -33.36 16.02
C THR A 497 10.29 -33.12 15.76
N PHE A 498 9.97 -32.25 14.81
CA PHE A 498 8.66 -32.13 14.23
C PHE A 498 8.59 -33.01 12.98
N GLU A 499 7.78 -34.06 13.03
CA GLU A 499 7.60 -35.05 11.96
C GLU A 499 6.22 -34.88 11.32
N ILE A 500 6.18 -34.45 10.06
CA ILE A 500 4.96 -34.38 9.26
C ILE A 500 4.67 -35.77 8.70
N THR A 501 3.55 -36.35 9.10
CA THR A 501 3.11 -37.70 8.69
C THR A 501 2.01 -37.67 7.62
N GLY A 502 1.38 -36.51 7.39
CA GLY A 502 0.41 -36.29 6.33
C GLY A 502 0.26 -34.81 6.00
N SER A 503 -0.08 -34.48 4.76
CA SER A 503 -0.27 -33.12 4.26
C SER A 503 -1.19 -33.09 3.04
N THR A 504 -1.74 -31.92 2.72
CA THR A 504 -2.60 -31.68 1.55
C THR A 504 -1.84 -31.06 0.36
N GLY A 505 -0.51 -30.92 0.50
CA GLY A 505 0.43 -30.39 -0.49
C GLY A 505 1.83 -30.30 0.13
N THR A 506 2.84 -29.81 -0.61
CA THR A 506 4.20 -29.66 -0.05
C THR A 506 4.18 -28.63 1.11
N PRO A 507 4.47 -29.06 2.36
CA PRO A 507 4.41 -28.18 3.54
C PRO A 507 5.52 -27.12 3.53
N GLN A 508 5.25 -25.95 4.12
CA GLN A 508 6.27 -24.93 4.37
C GLN A 508 6.21 -24.54 5.85
N VAL A 509 7.17 -25.03 6.63
CA VAL A 509 7.30 -24.67 8.05
C VAL A 509 8.12 -23.38 8.10
N ALA A 510 7.45 -22.28 8.42
CA ALA A 510 8.06 -20.97 8.61
C ALA A 510 8.80 -20.93 9.95
N GLU A 511 8.16 -21.37 11.03
CA GLU A 511 8.79 -21.40 12.35
C GLU A 511 8.46 -22.71 13.11
N PHE A 512 9.44 -23.19 13.85
CA PHE A 512 9.34 -24.24 14.85
C PHE A 512 9.84 -23.70 16.18
N GLU A 513 8.95 -23.01 16.88
CA GLU A 513 9.20 -22.31 18.13
C GLU A 513 9.06 -23.29 19.31
N THR A 514 9.89 -23.15 20.34
CA THR A 514 9.87 -24.03 21.53
C THR A 514 10.00 -23.22 22.81
N TYR A 515 9.28 -23.63 23.85
CA TYR A 515 9.18 -22.88 25.10
C TYR A 515 9.25 -23.82 26.31
N ALA A 516 9.86 -23.33 27.40
CA ALA A 516 9.97 -24.08 28.66
C ALA A 516 8.62 -24.32 29.35
N GLY A 517 7.64 -23.45 29.07
CA GLY A 517 6.33 -23.37 29.72
C GLY A 517 6.39 -23.01 31.19
#